data_AF-A0A3A3FU68-F1
#
_entry.id   AF-A0A3A3FU68-F1
#
_cell.length_a   1.000
_cell.length_b   1.000
_cell.length_c   1.000
_cell.angle_alpha   90.00
_cell.angle_beta   90.00
_cell.angle_gamma   90.00
#
_symmetry.space_group_name_H-M   'P 1'
#
loop_
_entity.id
_entity.type
_entity.pdbx_description
1 polymer ?
#
loop_
_entity_poly.entity_id
_entity_poly.type
_entity_poly.pdbx_seq_one_letter_code
_entity_poly.pdbx_strand_id
1 'polypeptide(L)'
;MATPGIGLLPLTGSNGIDALTNGTYWNLDPSRTITWALANFGSQSWPNPSATAASITQAFNTFSYFAHINFRYTGHYPDPNTANADMVFSLDGTGTIFSSANTWALGYFPNSQLTQALLPPSLRAVYTNAPGDIWMNLSSFSAVTASYTPGAAGFYVLLHEIGHTLGLKHPHDNGGTGHPTFNDVGGSLLDIDAATIMSYNETNPLSALSLHPASPMILDVIALQSIYGANLATNAGDTRHMLTNTGVFQTFFDPSGSDYVDASTSQYGWNINLGIVEQSGGLPFSIGVAEPRDGAATSTTLDWLYGSFEGVMGSGYADAITGSSANEWFAGWGGNDNITGGTGTDYAVFYRNRSDFTVTRNTAGMTVNARAGNEGSDSLSGIERLKFQDQYLAFDTEGTAGQAYRLYQAAFDRKPDNGGLGSWIGWLDQGNALRDAAAFFQTTPEFISKYGSNVPVSSFVTLLYQNVLHRAPDAGGMSTWTTVLGSNQWSRADVLLGFSESAENKAALIGVMQNGMEFTV
;
A
#
# COMPACT_ATOMS: atom_id res chain seq x y z
N MET A 1 -9.58 -14.71 28.36
CA MET A 1 -10.49 -13.54 28.42
C MET A 1 -9.62 -12.33 28.39
N ALA A 2 -9.97 -11.36 27.55
CA ALA A 2 -9.23 -10.12 27.49
C ALA A 2 -9.43 -9.33 28.78
N THR A 3 -8.46 -8.52 29.20
CA THR A 3 -8.63 -7.64 30.36
C THR A 3 -8.19 -6.22 30.04
N PRO A 4 -8.84 -5.19 30.61
CA PRO A 4 -8.38 -3.81 30.45
C PRO A 4 -6.93 -3.62 30.89
N GLY A 5 -6.17 -2.81 30.15
CA GLY A 5 -4.85 -2.35 30.54
C GLY A 5 -4.88 -1.55 31.84
N ILE A 6 -3.93 -1.78 32.74
CA ILE A 6 -3.82 -1.06 34.03
C ILE A 6 -3.10 0.29 33.91
N GLY A 7 -2.46 0.57 32.78
CA GLY A 7 -1.75 1.81 32.49
C GLY A 7 -1.98 2.23 31.03
N LEU A 8 -1.35 3.33 30.63
CA LEU A 8 -1.40 3.83 29.26
C LEU A 8 -0.16 3.38 28.49
N LEU A 9 -0.35 3.06 27.21
CA LEU A 9 0.74 2.92 26.25
C LEU A 9 1.45 4.27 26.10
N PRO A 10 2.79 4.28 26.00
CA PRO A 10 3.53 5.50 25.74
C PRO A 10 3.25 6.01 24.33
N LEU A 11 3.54 7.29 24.10
CA LEU A 11 3.57 7.87 22.76
C LEU A 11 4.60 7.15 21.89
N THR A 12 4.21 6.89 20.65
CA THR A 12 5.01 6.20 19.63
C THR A 12 6.04 7.11 18.98
N GLY A 13 5.83 8.43 19.05
CA GLY A 13 6.58 9.44 18.30
C GLY A 13 6.06 9.67 16.88
N SER A 14 5.02 8.94 16.46
CA SER A 14 4.29 9.19 15.23
C SER A 14 3.08 10.07 15.49
N ASN A 15 3.10 11.28 14.93
CA ASN A 15 2.04 12.28 15.12
C ASN A 15 0.64 11.75 14.80
N GLY A 16 0.47 10.99 13.71
CA GLY A 16 -0.83 10.45 13.30
C GLY A 16 -1.37 9.40 14.28
N ILE A 17 -0.50 8.53 14.79
CA ILE A 17 -0.85 7.49 15.78
C ILE A 17 -1.12 8.13 17.14
N ASP A 18 -0.21 8.97 17.61
CA ASP A 18 -0.28 9.58 18.93
C ASP A 18 -1.48 10.52 19.07
N ALA A 19 -1.88 11.16 17.97
CA ALA A 19 -3.03 12.04 17.95
C ALA A 19 -4.37 11.30 17.84
N LEU A 20 -4.38 10.00 17.50
CA LEU A 20 -5.59 9.18 17.40
C LEU A 20 -5.73 8.15 18.54
N THR A 21 -4.64 7.81 19.22
CA THR A 21 -4.66 6.84 20.32
C THR A 21 -4.92 7.51 21.67
N ASN A 22 -5.72 6.86 22.51
CA ASN A 22 -5.95 7.24 23.90
C ASN A 22 -4.84 6.76 24.85
N GLY A 23 -4.08 5.75 24.42
CA GLY A 23 -3.13 5.01 25.24
C GLY A 23 -3.75 3.82 25.98
N THR A 24 -5.08 3.69 26.02
CA THR A 24 -5.76 2.52 26.59
C THR A 24 -5.76 1.34 25.61
N TYR A 25 -5.79 0.13 26.15
CA TYR A 25 -5.69 -1.10 25.36
C TYR A 25 -6.25 -2.31 26.12
N TRP A 26 -6.49 -3.40 25.41
CA TRP A 26 -6.76 -4.73 25.99
C TRP A 26 -5.48 -5.55 26.15
N ASN A 27 -5.30 -6.15 27.33
CA ASN A 27 -4.40 -7.29 27.48
C ASN A 27 -5.06 -8.53 26.86
N LEU A 28 -4.50 -8.97 25.74
CA LEU A 28 -4.99 -10.11 24.99
C LEU A 28 -4.28 -11.40 25.41
N ASP A 29 -5.04 -12.47 25.61
CA ASP A 29 -4.48 -13.81 25.80
C ASP A 29 -3.93 -14.38 24.47
N PRO A 30 -3.30 -15.57 24.44
CA PRO A 30 -2.74 -16.13 23.21
C PRO A 30 -3.74 -16.36 22.08
N SER A 31 -5.04 -16.48 22.36
CA SER A 31 -6.09 -16.57 21.34
C SER A 31 -6.42 -15.21 20.71
N ARG A 32 -5.92 -14.14 21.32
CA ARG A 32 -6.11 -12.74 20.92
C ARG A 32 -7.58 -12.36 20.76
N THR A 33 -8.44 -13.02 21.53
CA THR A 33 -9.89 -12.90 21.40
C THR A 33 -10.47 -11.99 22.49
N ILE A 34 -11.25 -11.01 22.06
CA ILE A 34 -12.16 -10.23 22.89
C ILE A 34 -13.56 -10.84 22.72
N THR A 35 -14.16 -11.24 23.82
CA THR A 35 -15.53 -11.76 23.82
C THR A 35 -16.53 -10.61 23.94
N TRP A 36 -17.66 -10.70 23.24
CA TRP A 36 -18.69 -9.68 23.31
C TRP A 36 -20.11 -10.25 23.37
N ALA A 37 -21.04 -9.47 23.90
CA ALA A 37 -22.43 -9.87 24.08
C ALA A 37 -23.41 -8.72 23.78
N LEU A 38 -24.68 -9.09 23.58
CA LEU A 38 -25.79 -8.16 23.68
C LEU A 38 -26.40 -8.28 25.08
N ALA A 39 -26.84 -7.19 25.66
CA ALA A 39 -27.65 -7.22 26.88
C ALA A 39 -28.88 -6.31 26.77
N ASN A 40 -29.96 -6.74 27.40
CA ASN A 40 -31.08 -5.86 27.72
C ASN A 40 -30.67 -4.93 28.88
N PHE A 41 -31.39 -3.81 29.04
CA PHE A 41 -31.16 -2.92 30.17
C PHE A 41 -32.48 -2.28 30.62
N GLY A 42 -32.84 -2.52 31.89
CA GLY A 42 -34.13 -2.09 32.42
C GLY A 42 -35.29 -2.68 31.62
N SER A 43 -36.14 -1.82 31.04
CA SER A 43 -37.25 -2.22 30.17
C SER A 43 -36.87 -2.33 28.69
N GLN A 44 -35.63 -2.03 28.32
CA GLN A 44 -35.19 -2.01 26.93
C GLN A 44 -34.63 -3.37 26.51
N SER A 45 -35.03 -3.82 25.33
CA SER A 45 -34.58 -5.07 24.74
C SER A 45 -34.27 -4.93 23.26
N TRP A 46 -33.28 -5.68 22.79
CA TRP A 46 -32.97 -5.78 21.37
C TRP A 46 -34.12 -6.46 20.60
N PRO A 47 -34.76 -5.79 19.63
CA PRO A 47 -35.94 -6.34 18.94
C PRO A 47 -35.65 -7.63 18.15
N ASN A 48 -34.45 -7.75 17.58
CA ASN A 48 -33.98 -8.95 16.90
C ASN A 48 -32.49 -9.20 17.23
N PRO A 49 -32.20 -9.76 18.42
CA PRO A 49 -30.83 -9.88 18.91
C PRO A 49 -29.92 -10.66 17.97
N SER A 50 -30.43 -11.70 17.30
CA SER A 50 -29.65 -12.50 16.37
C SER A 50 -29.25 -11.72 15.11
N ALA A 51 -30.18 -10.97 14.52
CA ALA A 51 -29.87 -10.14 13.34
C ALA A 51 -28.93 -8.99 13.70
N THR A 52 -29.17 -8.31 14.83
CA THR A 52 -28.26 -7.27 15.33
C THR A 52 -26.87 -7.83 15.59
N ALA A 53 -26.77 -9.01 16.20
CA ALA A 53 -25.49 -9.63 16.47
C ALA A 53 -24.74 -9.97 15.17
N ALA A 54 -25.43 -10.36 14.11
CA ALA A 54 -24.82 -10.60 12.80
C ALA A 54 -24.21 -9.31 12.21
N SER A 55 -24.91 -8.18 12.30
CA SER A 55 -24.39 -6.88 11.84
C SER A 55 -23.21 -6.38 12.68
N ILE A 56 -23.27 -6.52 14.00
CA ILE A 56 -22.14 -6.16 14.88
C ILE A 56 -20.95 -7.10 14.63
N THR A 57 -21.19 -8.38 14.36
CA THR A 57 -20.12 -9.32 13.94
C THR A 57 -19.45 -8.83 12.64
N GLN A 58 -20.23 -8.33 11.68
CA GLN A 58 -19.68 -7.76 10.45
C GLN A 58 -18.79 -6.54 10.75
N ALA A 59 -19.22 -5.64 11.64
CA ALA A 59 -18.39 -4.51 12.08
C ALA A 59 -17.08 -5.00 12.72
N PHE A 60 -17.15 -5.93 13.70
CA PHE A 60 -15.95 -6.51 14.33
C PHE A 60 -15.00 -7.19 13.34
N ASN A 61 -15.53 -7.89 12.34
CA ASN A 61 -14.71 -8.51 11.30
C ASN A 61 -13.89 -7.48 10.53
N THR A 62 -14.37 -6.25 10.34
CA THR A 62 -13.57 -5.18 9.72
C THR A 62 -12.36 -4.80 10.56
N PHE A 63 -12.46 -4.81 11.90
CA PHE A 63 -11.30 -4.56 12.78
C PHE A 63 -10.30 -5.73 12.74
N SER A 64 -10.80 -6.97 12.81
CA SER A 64 -9.97 -8.18 12.69
C SER A 64 -9.28 -8.30 11.33
N TYR A 65 -9.86 -7.73 10.27
CA TYR A 65 -9.26 -7.71 8.95
C TYR A 65 -7.91 -6.95 8.95
N PHE A 66 -7.81 -5.85 9.70
CA PHE A 66 -6.61 -5.00 9.71
C PHE A 66 -5.66 -5.27 10.87
N ALA A 67 -6.18 -5.50 12.07
CA ALA A 67 -5.42 -5.67 13.30
C ALA A 67 -5.49 -7.11 13.78
N HIS A 68 -4.41 -7.60 14.40
CA HIS A 68 -4.32 -8.97 14.89
C HIS A 68 -5.15 -9.15 16.17
N ILE A 69 -6.47 -9.07 16.06
CA ILE A 69 -7.43 -9.21 17.15
C ILE A 69 -8.62 -10.02 16.65
N ASN A 70 -9.21 -10.82 17.52
CA ASN A 70 -10.36 -11.66 17.20
C ASN A 70 -11.55 -11.26 18.08
N PHE A 71 -12.75 -11.41 17.56
CA PHE A 71 -13.98 -11.15 18.31
C PHE A 71 -14.87 -12.38 18.34
N ARG A 72 -15.45 -12.67 19.51
CA ARG A 72 -16.34 -13.83 19.67
C ARG A 72 -17.62 -13.45 20.41
N TYR A 73 -18.75 -13.61 19.72
CA TYR A 73 -20.08 -13.43 20.31
C TYR A 73 -20.39 -14.53 21.34
N THR A 74 -20.82 -14.16 22.54
CA THR A 74 -21.15 -15.11 23.61
C THR A 74 -22.65 -15.26 23.86
N GLY A 75 -23.48 -14.38 23.30
CA GLY A 75 -24.94 -14.49 23.35
C GLY A 75 -25.64 -13.18 23.74
N HIS A 76 -26.91 -13.34 24.08
CA HIS A 76 -27.80 -12.26 24.52
C HIS A 76 -28.24 -12.50 25.96
N TYR A 77 -28.09 -11.49 26.81
CA TYR A 77 -28.29 -11.57 28.25
C TYR A 77 -29.40 -10.62 28.73
N PRO A 78 -30.08 -10.93 29.85
CA PRO A 78 -31.15 -10.10 30.39
C PRO A 78 -30.65 -8.80 31.04
N ASP A 79 -29.38 -8.71 31.41
CA ASP A 79 -28.77 -7.53 32.04
C ASP A 79 -27.25 -7.51 31.77
N PRO A 80 -26.63 -6.34 31.52
CA PRO A 80 -25.19 -6.25 31.25
C PRO A 80 -24.33 -6.81 32.39
N ASN A 81 -24.75 -6.71 33.67
CA ASN A 81 -23.99 -7.27 34.80
C ASN A 81 -23.99 -8.80 34.84
N THR A 82 -24.89 -9.44 34.10
CA THR A 82 -24.98 -10.90 33.99
C THR A 82 -24.31 -11.45 32.74
N ALA A 83 -23.87 -10.58 31.83
CA ALA A 83 -23.18 -10.99 30.63
C ALA A 83 -21.78 -11.49 30.95
N ASN A 84 -21.46 -12.70 30.50
CA ASN A 84 -20.11 -13.26 30.58
C ASN A 84 -19.35 -12.94 29.27
N ALA A 85 -18.95 -11.69 29.13
CA ALA A 85 -18.22 -11.16 27.98
C ALA A 85 -17.27 -10.04 28.41
N ASP A 86 -16.25 -9.78 27.59
CA ASP A 86 -15.30 -8.67 27.79
C ASP A 86 -15.93 -7.32 27.38
N MET A 87 -16.84 -7.32 26.39
CA MET A 87 -17.60 -6.16 25.93
C MET A 87 -19.10 -6.45 25.86
N VAL A 88 -19.95 -5.49 26.20
CA VAL A 88 -21.41 -5.63 26.16
C VAL A 88 -22.06 -4.45 25.45
N PHE A 89 -22.89 -4.74 24.45
CA PHE A 89 -23.75 -3.75 23.80
C PHE A 89 -25.11 -3.71 24.49
N SER A 90 -25.51 -2.52 24.94
CA SER A 90 -26.77 -2.28 25.63
C SER A 90 -27.52 -1.07 25.05
N LEU A 91 -28.84 -1.06 25.24
CA LEU A 91 -29.72 0.05 24.82
C LEU A 91 -30.10 0.89 26.03
N ASP A 92 -29.94 2.21 25.94
CA ASP A 92 -30.52 3.14 26.91
C ASP A 92 -31.69 3.91 26.26
N GLY A 93 -32.88 3.65 26.78
CA GLY A 93 -34.10 4.39 26.43
C GLY A 93 -34.74 5.07 27.64
N THR A 94 -34.08 5.04 28.79
CA THR A 94 -34.59 5.62 30.04
C THR A 94 -33.82 6.88 30.44
N GLY A 95 -32.80 7.26 29.65
CA GLY A 95 -31.94 8.41 29.91
C GLY A 95 -31.03 8.21 31.12
N THR A 96 -30.71 6.94 31.41
CA THR A 96 -29.88 6.58 32.56
C THR A 96 -28.40 6.78 32.26
N ILE A 97 -27.98 6.45 31.04
CA ILE A 97 -26.64 6.68 30.51
C ILE A 97 -26.60 8.02 29.78
N PHE A 98 -27.60 8.30 28.93
CA PHE A 98 -27.65 9.52 28.13
C PHE A 98 -28.62 10.54 28.74
N SER A 99 -28.14 11.75 28.98
CA SER A 99 -28.98 12.88 29.44
C SER A 99 -29.54 13.73 28.29
N SER A 100 -29.20 13.41 27.04
CA SER A 100 -29.56 14.16 25.83
C SER A 100 -29.68 13.25 24.61
N ALA A 101 -30.53 13.63 23.65
CA ALA A 101 -30.66 12.95 22.36
C ALA A 101 -29.58 13.36 21.33
N ASN A 102 -28.66 14.28 21.70
CA ASN A 102 -27.58 14.73 20.80
C ASN A 102 -26.40 13.75 20.73
N THR A 103 -26.31 12.79 21.64
CA THR A 103 -25.26 11.77 21.66
C THR A 103 -25.86 10.45 21.21
N TRP A 104 -25.38 9.90 20.09
CA TRP A 104 -26.00 8.72 19.47
C TRP A 104 -25.63 7.43 20.18
N ALA A 105 -24.37 7.31 20.62
CA ALA A 105 -23.87 6.17 21.35
C ALA A 105 -22.68 6.58 22.23
N LEU A 106 -22.18 5.61 23.01
CA LEU A 106 -21.02 5.79 23.88
C LEU A 106 -20.31 4.44 24.05
N GLY A 107 -19.07 4.36 23.59
CA GLY A 107 -18.14 3.27 23.83
C GLY A 107 -17.16 3.64 24.94
N TYR A 108 -17.07 2.80 25.98
CA TYR A 108 -16.10 3.01 27.04
C TYR A 108 -14.73 2.48 26.63
N PHE A 109 -13.69 3.29 26.84
CA PHE A 109 -12.30 2.84 26.74
C PHE A 109 -12.05 1.60 27.61
N PRO A 110 -11.10 0.73 27.24
CA PRO A 110 -10.70 -0.43 28.03
C PRO A 110 -9.81 0.00 29.20
N ASN A 111 -10.37 0.81 30.09
CA ASN A 111 -9.74 1.34 31.29
C ASN A 111 -10.78 1.64 32.38
N SER A 112 -10.60 1.03 33.54
CA SER A 112 -11.55 1.13 34.65
C SER A 112 -11.66 2.52 35.25
N GLN A 113 -10.57 3.29 35.29
CA GLN A 113 -10.56 4.63 35.88
C GLN A 113 -11.29 5.65 34.99
N LEU A 114 -10.98 5.66 33.69
CA LEU A 114 -11.67 6.52 32.72
C LEU A 114 -13.16 6.18 32.65
N THR A 115 -13.49 4.89 32.60
CA THR A 115 -14.88 4.43 32.57
C THR A 115 -15.66 4.88 33.80
N GLN A 116 -15.11 4.70 35.01
CA GLN A 116 -15.77 5.13 36.25
C GLN A 116 -16.04 6.63 36.31
N ALA A 117 -15.18 7.45 35.71
CA ALA A 117 -15.37 8.90 35.64
C ALA A 117 -16.59 9.27 34.76
N LEU A 118 -16.81 8.52 33.67
CA LEU A 118 -17.89 8.74 32.72
C LEU A 118 -19.23 8.11 33.14
N LEU A 119 -19.20 7.07 33.99
CA LEU A 119 -20.42 6.45 34.48
C LEU A 119 -21.28 7.43 35.32
N PRO A 120 -22.61 7.40 35.16
CA PRO A 120 -23.54 8.11 36.04
C PRO A 120 -23.30 7.74 37.51
N PRO A 121 -23.38 8.69 38.46
CA PRO A 121 -23.13 8.42 39.88
C PRO A 121 -23.95 7.25 40.46
N SER A 122 -25.17 7.03 39.97
CA SER A 122 -26.05 5.93 40.37
C SER A 122 -25.53 4.55 39.95
N LEU A 123 -24.71 4.45 38.91
CA LEU A 123 -24.21 3.18 38.37
C LEU A 123 -22.80 2.82 38.84
N ARG A 124 -21.99 3.80 39.29
CA ARG A 124 -20.56 3.59 39.64
C ARG A 124 -20.30 2.48 40.66
N ALA A 125 -21.23 2.25 41.59
CA ALA A 125 -21.07 1.24 42.64
C ALA A 125 -21.61 -0.15 42.25
N VAL A 126 -22.47 -0.23 41.24
CA VAL A 126 -23.22 -1.46 40.89
C VAL A 126 -22.85 -2.03 39.53
N TYR A 127 -22.28 -1.21 38.64
CA TYR A 127 -21.88 -1.60 37.30
C TYR A 127 -20.37 -1.54 37.16
N THR A 128 -19.71 -2.61 37.63
CA THR A 128 -18.25 -2.68 37.75
C THR A 128 -17.56 -3.22 36.50
N ASN A 129 -18.30 -3.83 35.58
CA ASN A 129 -17.79 -4.45 34.35
C ASN A 129 -17.93 -3.54 33.11
N ALA A 130 -18.12 -2.24 33.31
CA ALA A 130 -18.34 -1.28 32.24
C ALA A 130 -17.17 -1.03 31.24
N PRO A 131 -15.88 -1.23 31.56
CA PRO A 131 -14.82 -0.92 30.59
C PRO A 131 -14.95 -1.77 29.33
N GLY A 132 -15.00 -1.13 28.16
CA GLY A 132 -15.24 -1.81 26.89
C GLY A 132 -16.71 -1.93 26.48
N ASP A 133 -17.66 -1.56 27.35
CA ASP A 133 -19.08 -1.65 27.02
C ASP A 133 -19.53 -0.49 26.13
N ILE A 134 -20.51 -0.78 25.29
CA ILE A 134 -21.08 0.16 24.32
C ILE A 134 -22.56 0.35 24.62
N TRP A 135 -22.97 1.62 24.70
CA TRP A 135 -24.34 2.03 24.95
C TRP A 135 -24.89 2.73 23.73
N MET A 136 -26.08 2.32 23.29
CA MET A 136 -26.79 2.98 22.19
C MET A 136 -27.95 3.82 22.73
N ASN A 137 -28.09 5.04 22.24
CA ASN A 137 -29.11 5.97 22.72
C ASN A 137 -30.42 5.86 21.93
N LEU A 138 -31.42 5.20 22.48
CA LEU A 138 -32.73 5.09 21.83
C LEU A 138 -33.46 6.43 21.72
N SER A 139 -33.08 7.46 22.49
CA SER A 139 -33.66 8.80 22.34
C SER A 139 -33.15 9.54 21.08
N SER A 140 -32.05 9.08 20.47
CA SER A 140 -31.51 9.54 19.17
C SER A 140 -32.06 8.70 18.00
N PHE A 141 -33.32 8.28 18.12
CA PHE A 141 -33.96 7.13 17.45
C PHE A 141 -33.67 6.96 15.95
N SER A 142 -33.51 8.03 15.16
CA SER A 142 -33.23 7.94 13.71
C SER A 142 -31.81 7.49 13.35
N ALA A 143 -30.81 7.79 14.19
CA ALA A 143 -29.42 7.43 13.93
C ALA A 143 -29.06 6.03 14.48
N VAL A 144 -29.65 5.68 15.62
CA VAL A 144 -29.39 4.39 16.30
C VAL A 144 -30.16 3.23 15.68
N THR A 145 -31.29 3.49 15.00
CA THR A 145 -32.06 2.47 14.27
C THR A 145 -31.84 2.50 12.75
N ALA A 146 -30.90 3.32 12.28
CA ALA A 146 -30.45 3.27 10.90
C ALA A 146 -29.88 1.88 10.56
N SER A 147 -29.86 1.54 9.27
CA SER A 147 -29.31 0.26 8.82
C SER A 147 -27.91 0.03 9.38
N TYR A 148 -27.62 -1.19 9.84
CA TYR A 148 -26.26 -1.63 10.20
C TYR A 148 -25.58 -2.35 9.04
N THR A 149 -25.93 -1.99 7.80
CA THR A 149 -25.21 -2.41 6.60
C THR A 149 -24.02 -1.48 6.37
N PRO A 150 -22.89 -1.96 5.82
CA PRO A 150 -21.76 -1.10 5.48
C PRO A 150 -22.17 0.16 4.69
N GLY A 151 -21.60 1.31 5.06
CA GLY A 151 -21.92 2.61 4.46
C GLY A 151 -23.15 3.33 5.02
N ALA A 152 -23.94 2.68 5.87
CA ALA A 152 -25.07 3.33 6.53
C ALA A 152 -24.65 3.99 7.86
N ALA A 153 -25.34 5.05 8.27
CA ALA A 153 -25.05 5.81 9.50
C ALA A 153 -24.99 4.93 10.75
N GLY A 154 -25.87 3.93 10.87
CA GLY A 154 -25.87 3.01 12.01
C GLY A 154 -24.61 2.15 12.06
N PHE A 155 -24.12 1.70 10.90
CA PHE A 155 -22.86 0.95 10.82
C PHE A 155 -21.66 1.82 11.16
N TYR A 156 -21.64 3.07 10.69
CA TYR A 156 -20.60 4.04 11.06
C TYR A 156 -20.51 4.26 12.57
N VAL A 157 -21.65 4.43 13.26
CA VAL A 157 -21.68 4.52 14.72
C VAL A 157 -21.11 3.26 15.37
N LEU A 158 -21.46 2.07 14.87
CA LEU A 158 -20.88 0.83 15.40
C LEU A 158 -19.35 0.81 15.26
N LEU A 159 -18.82 1.18 14.09
CA LEU A 159 -17.38 1.26 13.89
C LEU A 159 -16.76 2.26 14.86
N HIS A 160 -17.32 3.46 14.97
CA HIS A 160 -16.83 4.54 15.85
C HIS A 160 -16.73 4.08 17.31
N GLU A 161 -17.82 3.55 17.87
CA GLU A 161 -17.83 3.14 19.27
C GLU A 161 -16.93 1.94 19.52
N ILE A 162 -16.86 0.98 18.59
CA ILE A 162 -15.89 -0.12 18.68
C ILE A 162 -14.46 0.44 18.71
N GLY A 163 -14.15 1.47 17.90
CA GLY A 163 -12.88 2.20 17.92
C GLY A 163 -12.50 2.69 19.32
N HIS A 164 -13.43 3.34 20.04
CA HIS A 164 -13.22 3.73 21.44
C HIS A 164 -12.90 2.54 22.35
N THR A 165 -13.68 1.46 22.25
CA THR A 165 -13.44 0.26 23.07
C THR A 165 -12.10 -0.41 22.78
N LEU A 166 -11.47 -0.10 21.65
CA LEU A 166 -10.15 -0.60 21.25
C LEU A 166 -9.02 0.39 21.54
N GLY A 167 -9.33 1.59 22.05
CA GLY A 167 -8.32 2.58 22.49
C GLY A 167 -8.15 3.78 21.56
N LEU A 168 -9.00 3.96 20.54
CA LEU A 168 -8.97 5.14 19.67
C LEU A 168 -9.79 6.28 20.28
N LYS A 169 -9.27 7.50 20.26
CA LYS A 169 -9.97 8.71 20.72
C LYS A 169 -10.35 9.61 19.54
N HIS A 170 -11.17 10.62 19.78
CA HIS A 170 -11.43 11.62 18.77
C HIS A 170 -10.13 12.40 18.40
N PRO A 171 -10.01 12.86 17.15
CA PRO A 171 -8.89 13.69 16.72
C PRO A 171 -8.79 15.04 17.42
N HIS A 172 -9.92 15.59 17.88
CA HIS A 172 -10.03 16.95 18.40
C HIS A 172 -9.90 17.07 19.93
N ASP A 173 -9.88 15.95 20.66
CA ASP A 173 -9.73 15.93 22.12
C ASP A 173 -8.56 15.05 22.58
N ASN A 174 -8.17 15.18 23.85
CA ASN A 174 -7.05 14.43 24.43
C ASN A 174 -7.46 13.08 25.03
N GLY A 175 -8.71 12.66 24.82
CA GLY A 175 -9.31 11.42 25.33
C GLY A 175 -9.29 11.27 26.85
N GLY A 176 -9.03 12.35 27.60
CA GLY A 176 -8.87 12.32 29.05
C GLY A 176 -7.51 11.78 29.54
N THR A 177 -6.55 11.53 28.64
CA THR A 177 -5.23 10.97 28.98
C THR A 177 -4.07 11.91 28.70
N GLY A 178 -4.33 13.05 28.06
CA GLY A 178 -3.30 14.03 27.71
C GLY A 178 -2.50 13.68 26.45
N HIS A 179 -2.92 12.64 25.71
CA HIS A 179 -2.42 12.38 24.36
C HIS A 179 -2.76 13.58 23.44
N PRO A 180 -1.87 13.93 22.48
CA PRO A 180 -2.04 15.13 21.67
C PRO A 180 -3.29 15.06 20.78
N THR A 181 -3.79 16.21 20.33
CA THR A 181 -4.83 16.33 19.30
C THR A 181 -4.22 16.47 17.91
N PHE A 182 -5.02 16.33 16.86
CA PHE A 182 -4.59 16.59 15.48
C PHE A 182 -4.13 18.05 15.32
N ASN A 183 -4.77 18.98 16.04
CA ASN A 183 -4.34 20.38 16.05
C ASN A 183 -2.96 20.56 16.69
N ASP A 184 -2.65 19.84 17.77
CA ASP A 184 -1.35 19.94 18.44
C ASP A 184 -0.19 19.44 17.58
N VAL A 185 -0.45 18.49 16.69
CA VAL A 185 0.56 17.87 15.81
C VAL A 185 0.57 18.44 14.38
N GLY A 186 -0.24 19.46 14.11
CA GLY A 186 -0.37 20.07 12.77
C GLY A 186 -1.12 19.22 11.74
N GLY A 187 -1.88 18.21 12.19
CA GLY A 187 -2.62 17.25 11.38
C GLY A 187 -4.09 17.61 11.13
N SER A 188 -4.54 18.83 11.41
CA SER A 188 -5.98 19.19 11.38
C SER A 188 -6.71 18.92 10.06
N LEU A 189 -6.00 18.83 8.93
CA LEU A 189 -6.59 18.47 7.63
C LEU A 189 -7.02 17.00 7.54
N LEU A 190 -6.50 16.16 8.42
CA LEU A 190 -6.81 14.73 8.52
C LEU A 190 -7.92 14.43 9.55
N ASP A 191 -8.44 15.45 10.24
CA ASP A 191 -9.64 15.31 11.08
C ASP A 191 -10.89 15.35 10.18
N ILE A 192 -11.08 14.28 9.41
CA ILE A 192 -12.21 14.03 8.52
C ILE A 192 -12.58 12.53 8.53
N ASP A 193 -13.85 12.22 8.29
CA ASP A 193 -14.38 10.85 8.27
C ASP A 193 -13.79 9.96 7.18
N ALA A 194 -13.23 10.51 6.09
CA ALA A 194 -12.48 9.73 5.10
C ALA A 194 -11.10 9.28 5.60
N ALA A 195 -10.54 9.91 6.65
CA ALA A 195 -9.22 9.57 7.18
C ALA A 195 -9.28 8.77 8.49
N THR A 196 -10.32 9.00 9.30
CA THR A 196 -10.58 8.28 10.55
C THR A 196 -12.07 8.26 10.87
N ILE A 197 -12.59 7.09 11.25
CA ILE A 197 -13.97 6.93 11.74
C ILE A 197 -14.21 7.67 13.06
N MET A 198 -13.15 8.14 13.73
CA MET A 198 -13.25 8.89 14.99
C MET A 198 -13.50 10.39 14.77
N SER A 199 -13.49 10.88 13.52
CA SER A 199 -13.76 12.29 13.25
C SER A 199 -15.25 12.61 13.37
N TYR A 200 -15.55 13.84 13.80
CA TYR A 200 -16.90 14.41 13.73
C TYR A 200 -17.09 15.27 12.49
N ASN A 201 -16.02 15.54 11.74
CA ASN A 201 -16.08 16.34 10.54
C ASN A 201 -16.30 15.42 9.34
N GLU A 202 -17.39 15.64 8.62
CA GLU A 202 -17.63 14.97 7.34
C GLU A 202 -16.73 15.58 6.25
N THR A 203 -16.25 14.75 5.33
CA THR A 203 -15.42 15.19 4.21
C THR A 203 -16.17 16.23 3.38
N ASN A 204 -15.65 17.46 3.30
CA ASN A 204 -16.26 18.58 2.56
C ASN A 204 -15.74 18.55 1.10
N PRO A 205 -16.58 18.58 0.05
CA PRO A 205 -18.01 18.96 -0.01
C PRO A 205 -19.03 17.81 0.06
N LEU A 206 -18.62 16.62 0.51
CA LEU A 206 -19.44 15.41 0.55
C LEU A 206 -20.43 15.34 1.73
N SER A 207 -20.38 16.28 2.66
CA SER A 207 -21.36 16.44 3.76
C SER A 207 -22.81 16.61 3.31
N ALA A 208 -23.03 16.94 2.02
CA ALA A 208 -24.37 17.00 1.43
C ALA A 208 -24.91 15.63 0.95
N LEU A 209 -24.09 14.58 0.90
CA LEU A 209 -24.41 13.28 0.31
C LEU A 209 -24.58 12.14 1.33
N SER A 210 -24.36 12.38 2.63
CA SER A 210 -24.49 11.36 3.70
C SER A 210 -23.70 10.07 3.42
N LEU A 211 -22.48 10.22 2.90
CA LEU A 211 -21.58 9.09 2.67
C LEU A 211 -20.88 8.77 4.00
N HIS A 212 -20.89 7.50 4.40
CA HIS A 212 -20.21 7.08 5.62
C HIS A 212 -19.16 6.00 5.33
N PRO A 213 -18.08 5.96 6.12
CA PRO A 213 -17.13 4.85 6.09
C PRO A 213 -17.80 3.48 6.25
N ALA A 214 -17.37 2.54 5.42
CA ALA A 214 -17.78 1.14 5.43
C ALA A 214 -16.76 0.23 6.14
N SER A 215 -15.64 0.78 6.61
CA SER A 215 -14.58 0.11 7.38
C SER A 215 -13.88 1.11 8.32
N PRO A 216 -12.99 0.68 9.21
CA PRO A 216 -11.91 1.52 9.71
C PRO A 216 -11.16 2.18 8.55
N MET A 217 -10.88 3.47 8.69
CA MET A 217 -10.13 4.26 7.70
C MET A 217 -8.64 4.18 7.99
N ILE A 218 -7.81 4.73 7.10
CA ILE A 218 -6.35 4.53 7.12
C ILE A 218 -5.69 4.85 8.47
N LEU A 219 -6.08 5.95 9.13
CA LEU A 219 -5.47 6.32 10.41
C LEU A 219 -5.94 5.41 11.55
N ASP A 220 -7.18 4.94 11.50
CA ASP A 220 -7.70 3.95 12.46
C ASP A 220 -6.93 2.65 12.33
N VAL A 221 -6.71 2.19 11.09
CA VAL A 221 -5.95 0.98 10.79
C VAL A 221 -4.54 1.08 11.36
N ILE A 222 -3.80 2.14 11.02
CA ILE A 222 -2.41 2.32 11.48
C ILE A 222 -2.35 2.41 13.02
N ALA A 223 -3.27 3.14 13.65
CA ALA A 223 -3.33 3.26 15.11
C ALA A 223 -3.63 1.91 15.77
N LEU A 224 -4.62 1.16 15.27
CA LEU A 224 -4.97 -0.16 15.78
C LEU A 224 -3.81 -1.16 15.60
N GLN A 225 -3.11 -1.10 14.48
CA GLN A 225 -1.92 -1.93 14.26
C GLN A 225 -0.77 -1.56 15.20
N SER A 226 -0.64 -0.31 15.63
CA SER A 226 0.35 0.06 16.65
C SER A 226 0.03 -0.49 18.04
N ILE A 227 -1.26 -0.68 18.35
CA ILE A 227 -1.71 -1.23 19.66
C ILE A 227 -1.67 -2.75 19.64
N TYR A 228 -2.20 -3.36 18.58
CA TYR A 228 -2.46 -4.80 18.53
C TYR A 228 -1.60 -5.56 17.51
N GLY A 229 -0.82 -4.88 16.67
CA GLY A 229 -0.08 -5.49 15.56
C GLY A 229 -0.95 -5.70 14.32
N ALA A 230 -0.33 -5.66 13.14
CA ALA A 230 -0.98 -5.93 11.86
C ALA A 230 -1.45 -7.39 11.74
N ASN A 231 -2.62 -7.61 11.14
CA ASN A 231 -3.06 -8.94 10.78
C ASN A 231 -2.43 -9.38 9.46
N LEU A 232 -1.25 -9.99 9.53
CA LEU A 232 -0.52 -10.47 8.35
C LEU A 232 -1.12 -11.73 7.70
N ALA A 233 -2.22 -12.28 8.23
CA ALA A 233 -2.92 -13.41 7.63
C ALA A 233 -4.00 -12.99 6.61
N THR A 234 -4.49 -11.76 6.71
CA THR A 234 -5.40 -11.17 5.72
C THR A 234 -4.66 -11.02 4.40
N ASN A 235 -5.24 -11.54 3.31
CA ASN A 235 -4.68 -11.46 1.96
C ASN A 235 -3.21 -11.89 1.86
N ALA A 236 -2.75 -12.86 2.65
CA ALA A 236 -1.32 -13.25 2.72
C ALA A 236 -0.73 -13.91 1.44
N GLY A 237 -1.43 -13.86 0.31
CA GLY A 237 -0.96 -14.35 -0.98
C GLY A 237 -1.62 -13.56 -2.10
N ASP A 238 -1.28 -13.87 -3.35
CA ASP A 238 -1.64 -13.06 -4.52
C ASP A 238 -3.14 -12.72 -4.58
N THR A 239 -3.43 -11.42 -4.45
CA THR A 239 -4.77 -10.87 -4.31
C THR A 239 -5.03 -9.82 -5.37
N ARG A 240 -6.21 -9.93 -5.98
CA ARG A 240 -6.76 -8.95 -6.91
C ARG A 240 -7.75 -8.06 -6.17
N HIS A 241 -7.41 -6.79 -6.01
CA HIS A 241 -8.26 -5.78 -5.37
C HIS A 241 -9.12 -5.06 -6.41
N MET A 242 -10.36 -5.54 -6.59
CA MET A 242 -11.28 -4.95 -7.56
C MET A 242 -11.82 -3.60 -7.09
N LEU A 243 -11.63 -2.57 -7.90
CA LEU A 243 -12.22 -1.25 -7.71
C LEU A 243 -13.65 -1.21 -8.26
N THR A 244 -14.57 -0.70 -7.44
CA THR A 244 -15.98 -0.52 -7.80
C THR A 244 -16.50 0.78 -7.21
N ASN A 245 -17.36 1.53 -7.91
CA ASN A 245 -18.01 2.71 -7.32
C ASN A 245 -19.14 2.24 -6.41
N THR A 246 -18.79 2.02 -5.14
CA THR A 246 -19.67 1.50 -4.09
C THR A 246 -20.51 2.58 -3.42
N GLY A 247 -20.14 3.86 -3.60
CA GLY A 247 -20.76 4.98 -2.91
C GLY A 247 -20.41 5.03 -1.42
N VAL A 248 -19.25 4.51 -1.02
CA VAL A 248 -18.75 4.53 0.36
C VAL A 248 -17.25 4.82 0.41
N PHE A 249 -16.74 5.12 1.60
CA PHE A 249 -15.31 5.14 1.88
C PHE A 249 -14.88 3.85 2.55
N GLN A 250 -13.73 3.30 2.16
CA GLN A 250 -13.20 2.06 2.71
C GLN A 250 -11.68 2.00 2.61
N THR A 251 -11.09 1.03 3.29
CA THR A 251 -9.65 0.74 3.25
C THR A 251 -9.42 -0.67 2.74
N PHE A 252 -8.61 -0.81 1.69
CA PHE A 252 -8.02 -2.08 1.29
C PHE A 252 -6.69 -2.27 2.01
N PHE A 253 -6.44 -3.49 2.45
CA PHE A 253 -5.22 -3.87 3.15
C PHE A 253 -4.63 -5.13 2.55
N ASP A 254 -3.35 -5.05 2.20
CA ASP A 254 -2.60 -6.20 1.71
C ASP A 254 -1.16 -6.24 2.28
N PRO A 255 -0.85 -7.19 3.19
CA PRO A 255 0.46 -7.23 3.82
C PRO A 255 1.53 -7.94 2.98
N SER A 256 1.16 -8.77 2.00
CA SER A 256 2.12 -9.61 1.29
C SER A 256 1.48 -10.39 0.14
N GLY A 257 2.25 -10.57 -0.93
CA GLY A 257 1.81 -11.37 -2.07
C GLY A 257 2.39 -10.76 -3.33
N SER A 258 1.88 -11.18 -4.49
CA SER A 258 1.90 -10.36 -5.69
C SER A 258 0.49 -9.87 -5.97
N ASP A 259 0.24 -8.62 -5.62
CA ASP A 259 -1.07 -8.03 -5.49
C ASP A 259 -1.24 -6.87 -6.46
N TYR A 260 -2.47 -6.63 -6.89
CA TYR A 260 -2.74 -5.51 -7.79
C TYR A 260 -4.14 -4.96 -7.65
N VAL A 261 -4.25 -3.68 -7.99
CA VAL A 261 -5.50 -2.94 -8.04
C VAL A 261 -6.11 -3.09 -9.43
N ASP A 262 -7.42 -3.35 -9.52
CA ASP A 262 -8.08 -3.67 -10.78
C ASP A 262 -9.35 -2.86 -11.02
N ALA A 263 -9.31 -1.98 -12.02
CA ALA A 263 -10.43 -1.19 -12.54
C ALA A 263 -10.97 -1.71 -13.89
N SER A 264 -10.53 -2.89 -14.36
CA SER A 264 -10.80 -3.39 -15.73
C SER A 264 -12.28 -3.58 -16.05
N THR A 265 -13.13 -3.78 -15.03
CA THR A 265 -14.59 -3.91 -15.19
C THR A 265 -15.36 -2.59 -15.03
N SER A 266 -14.65 -1.48 -14.82
CA SER A 266 -15.26 -0.16 -14.60
C SER A 266 -15.94 0.40 -15.86
N GLN A 267 -16.95 1.24 -15.65
CA GLN A 267 -17.70 1.95 -16.70
C GLN A 267 -17.24 3.41 -16.89
N TYR A 268 -16.14 3.79 -16.24
CA TYR A 268 -15.51 5.11 -16.25
C TYR A 268 -14.03 4.96 -15.87
N GLY A 269 -13.24 6.01 -16.10
CA GLY A 269 -11.83 6.04 -15.71
C GLY A 269 -11.65 6.17 -14.20
N TRP A 270 -10.43 6.00 -13.71
CA TRP A 270 -10.06 6.09 -12.30
C TRP A 270 -8.85 6.98 -12.07
N ASN A 271 -8.82 7.65 -10.93
CA ASN A 271 -7.58 8.15 -10.34
C ASN A 271 -7.08 7.04 -9.40
N ILE A 272 -5.90 6.49 -9.66
CA ILE A 272 -5.28 5.44 -8.84
C ILE A 272 -3.89 5.92 -8.48
N ASN A 273 -3.62 6.04 -7.19
CA ASN A 273 -2.31 6.38 -6.66
C ASN A 273 -1.90 5.31 -5.66
N LEU A 274 -0.88 4.51 -5.96
CA LEU A 274 -0.36 3.49 -5.05
C LEU A 274 0.37 4.09 -3.84
N GLY A 275 0.64 5.41 -3.88
CA GLY A 275 1.11 6.18 -2.76
C GLY A 275 2.62 6.20 -2.62
N ILE A 276 3.07 6.74 -1.50
CA ILE A 276 4.47 6.67 -1.08
C ILE A 276 4.65 5.49 -0.12
N VAL A 277 5.78 4.80 -0.23
CA VAL A 277 6.20 3.82 0.79
C VAL A 277 6.49 4.59 2.08
N GLU A 278 5.59 4.53 3.04
CA GLU A 278 5.83 5.07 4.38
C GLU A 278 6.20 3.94 5.33
N GLN A 279 7.25 4.14 6.13
CA GLN A 279 7.49 3.28 7.29
C GLN A 279 6.53 3.68 8.43
N SER A 280 5.23 3.44 8.22
CA SER A 280 4.23 3.59 9.28
C SER A 280 4.31 2.40 10.22
N GLY A 281 4.58 2.63 11.51
CA GLY A 281 4.67 1.56 12.52
C GLY A 281 5.82 0.55 12.32
N GLY A 282 6.82 0.87 11.48
CA GLY A 282 7.97 0.00 11.19
C GLY A 282 7.73 -1.07 10.10
N LEU A 283 6.58 -1.05 9.43
CA LEU A 283 6.29 -1.89 8.25
C LEU A 283 6.42 -1.06 6.97
N PRO A 284 7.02 -1.57 5.88
CA PRO A 284 7.27 -0.82 4.65
C PRO A 284 6.02 -0.82 3.74
N PHE A 285 4.87 -0.37 4.25
CA PHE A 285 3.64 -0.33 3.47
C PHE A 285 3.46 1.00 2.74
N SER A 286 2.92 0.94 1.53
CA SER A 286 2.47 2.13 0.82
C SER A 286 1.09 2.56 1.31
N ILE A 287 0.86 3.87 1.34
CA ILE A 287 -0.45 4.47 1.61
C ILE A 287 -0.89 5.24 0.37
N GLY A 288 -1.78 4.63 -0.39
CA GLY A 288 -2.35 5.14 -1.63
C GLY A 288 -3.86 5.39 -1.53
N VAL A 289 -4.43 5.85 -2.64
CA VAL A 289 -5.87 6.12 -2.78
C VAL A 289 -6.34 5.82 -4.20
N ALA A 290 -7.56 5.31 -4.33
CA ALA A 290 -8.25 5.19 -5.61
C ALA A 290 -9.66 5.80 -5.55
N GLU A 291 -10.04 6.51 -6.61
CA GLU A 291 -11.37 7.10 -6.77
C GLU A 291 -11.83 7.10 -8.24
N PRO A 292 -13.13 6.92 -8.51
CA PRO A 292 -13.67 6.95 -9.86
C PRO A 292 -13.67 8.36 -10.47
N ARG A 293 -13.39 8.44 -11.78
CA ARG A 293 -13.53 9.63 -12.64
C ARG A 293 -14.84 9.56 -13.44
N ASP A 294 -15.94 9.45 -12.73
CA ASP A 294 -17.29 9.27 -13.30
C ASP A 294 -17.94 10.58 -13.82
N GLY A 295 -17.21 11.69 -13.76
CA GLY A 295 -17.67 13.01 -14.17
C GLY A 295 -18.40 13.78 -13.07
N ALA A 296 -18.54 13.22 -11.87
CA ALA A 296 -18.98 13.98 -10.70
C ALA A 296 -17.93 15.03 -10.31
N ALA A 297 -18.40 16.17 -9.77
CA ALA A 297 -17.51 17.20 -9.24
C ALA A 297 -16.76 16.75 -7.99
N THR A 298 -17.28 15.72 -7.29
CA THR A 298 -16.67 15.09 -6.14
C THR A 298 -17.07 13.62 -6.12
N SER A 299 -16.09 12.73 -5.95
CA SER A 299 -16.34 11.29 -5.93
C SER A 299 -17.13 10.88 -4.70
N THR A 300 -18.10 9.97 -4.87
CA THR A 300 -18.82 9.33 -3.76
C THR A 300 -18.15 8.07 -3.24
N THR A 301 -17.05 7.65 -3.88
CA THR A 301 -16.27 6.47 -3.50
C THR A 301 -14.82 6.87 -3.28
N LEU A 302 -14.23 6.37 -2.20
CA LEU A 302 -12.80 6.52 -1.92
C LEU A 302 -12.29 5.22 -1.30
N ASP A 303 -11.33 4.61 -1.99
CA ASP A 303 -10.66 3.41 -1.52
C ASP A 303 -9.23 3.77 -1.10
N TRP A 304 -8.94 3.72 0.20
CA TRP A 304 -7.55 3.74 0.67
C TRP A 304 -6.86 2.44 0.28
N LEU A 305 -5.64 2.54 -0.22
CA LEU A 305 -4.80 1.40 -0.60
C LEU A 305 -3.66 1.30 0.41
N TYR A 306 -3.74 0.36 1.34
CA TYR A 306 -2.72 0.19 2.37
C TYR A 306 -2.01 -1.14 2.22
N GLY A 307 -0.71 -1.15 1.93
CA GLY A 307 0.00 -2.41 1.77
C GLY A 307 1.05 -2.44 0.66
N SER A 308 1.29 -3.63 0.14
CA SER A 308 2.10 -3.88 -1.06
C SER A 308 1.17 -4.08 -2.26
N PHE A 309 1.45 -3.38 -3.36
CA PHE A 309 0.74 -3.55 -4.61
C PHE A 309 1.76 -3.48 -5.74
N GLU A 310 1.99 -4.60 -6.43
CA GLU A 310 2.98 -4.71 -7.50
C GLU A 310 2.42 -4.28 -8.86
N GLY A 311 1.13 -3.92 -8.95
CA GLY A 311 0.62 -3.34 -10.19
C GLY A 311 -0.81 -2.81 -10.16
N VAL A 312 -1.19 -2.31 -11.34
CA VAL A 312 -2.52 -1.73 -11.61
C VAL A 312 -3.03 -2.20 -12.97
N MET A 313 -4.27 -2.67 -13.00
CA MET A 313 -5.08 -2.74 -14.21
C MET A 313 -6.04 -1.55 -14.24
N GLY A 314 -5.86 -0.68 -15.22
CA GLY A 314 -6.79 0.38 -15.58
C GLY A 314 -8.09 -0.15 -16.17
N SER A 315 -8.95 0.78 -16.53
CA SER A 315 -10.30 0.58 -17.03
C SER A 315 -10.35 0.60 -18.56
N GLY A 316 -11.56 0.55 -19.14
CA GLY A 316 -11.76 0.81 -20.57
C GLY A 316 -11.76 2.29 -20.97
N TYR A 317 -11.40 3.19 -20.05
CA TYR A 317 -11.56 4.64 -20.15
C TYR A 317 -10.32 5.36 -19.61
N ALA A 318 -10.20 6.67 -19.90
CA ALA A 318 -9.04 7.46 -19.50
C ALA A 318 -8.78 7.45 -17.99
N ASP A 319 -7.70 6.78 -17.59
CA ASP A 319 -7.23 6.68 -16.22
C ASP A 319 -6.09 7.67 -15.92
N ALA A 320 -5.90 7.96 -14.64
CA ALA A 320 -4.73 8.63 -14.11
C ALA A 320 -4.11 7.72 -13.04
N ILE A 321 -3.00 7.08 -13.39
CA ILE A 321 -2.34 6.05 -12.58
C ILE A 321 -0.99 6.59 -12.12
N THR A 322 -0.73 6.53 -10.82
CA THR A 322 0.55 6.90 -10.20
C THR A 322 1.02 5.72 -9.34
N GLY A 323 2.19 5.18 -9.67
CA GLY A 323 2.87 4.15 -8.91
C GLY A 323 3.60 4.70 -7.69
N SER A 324 4.46 3.86 -7.11
CA SER A 324 5.14 4.17 -5.86
C SER A 324 6.65 4.32 -6.07
N SER A 325 7.44 3.96 -5.06
CA SER A 325 8.88 3.80 -5.19
C SER A 325 9.33 2.35 -5.40
N ALA A 326 8.38 1.41 -5.46
CA ALA A 326 8.65 0.00 -5.71
C ALA A 326 8.69 -0.27 -7.22
N ASN A 327 8.92 -1.53 -7.60
CA ASN A 327 8.90 -1.92 -9.01
C ASN A 327 7.49 -2.40 -9.34
N GLU A 328 6.75 -1.65 -10.16
CA GLU A 328 5.37 -1.99 -10.47
C GLU A 328 5.13 -2.24 -11.96
N TRP A 329 4.03 -2.93 -12.27
CA TRP A 329 3.51 -3.03 -13.63
C TRP A 329 2.16 -2.32 -13.76
N PHE A 330 1.94 -1.66 -14.89
CA PHE A 330 0.74 -0.88 -15.17
C PHE A 330 0.17 -1.30 -16.52
N ALA A 331 -1.09 -1.70 -16.56
CA ALA A 331 -1.83 -1.92 -17.80
C ALA A 331 -2.97 -0.89 -17.87
N GLY A 332 -2.85 0.12 -18.74
CA GLY A 332 -3.89 1.16 -18.91
C GLY A 332 -5.20 0.63 -19.50
N TRP A 333 -5.11 -0.38 -20.36
CA TRP A 333 -6.23 -0.95 -21.13
C TRP A 333 -6.79 0.03 -22.17
N GLY A 334 -8.02 0.52 -21.98
CA GLY A 334 -8.73 1.33 -22.96
C GLY A 334 -8.72 2.80 -22.58
N GLY A 335 -8.88 3.70 -23.54
CA GLY A 335 -8.88 5.14 -23.26
C GLY A 335 -7.54 5.81 -23.56
N ASN A 336 -7.33 7.00 -23.01
CA ASN A 336 -6.07 7.72 -23.12
C ASN A 336 -5.54 7.92 -21.71
N ASP A 337 -4.59 7.10 -21.30
CA ASP A 337 -4.20 7.03 -19.89
C ASP A 337 -3.00 7.92 -19.60
N ASN A 338 -2.92 8.40 -18.36
CA ASN A 338 -1.73 9.06 -17.85
C ASN A 338 -1.14 8.18 -16.76
N ILE A 339 0.03 7.59 -17.02
CA ILE A 339 0.69 6.65 -16.12
C ILE A 339 2.04 7.23 -15.69
N THR A 340 2.23 7.36 -14.39
CA THR A 340 3.50 7.73 -13.77
C THR A 340 3.98 6.57 -12.93
N GLY A 341 5.07 5.90 -13.31
CA GLY A 341 5.57 4.74 -12.54
C GLY A 341 6.14 5.16 -11.19
N GLY A 342 6.96 6.20 -11.18
CA GLY A 342 7.56 6.74 -9.97
C GLY A 342 9.05 6.51 -9.99
N THR A 343 9.61 5.96 -8.91
CA THR A 343 10.99 5.46 -8.90
C THR A 343 10.96 3.96 -8.82
N GLY A 344 11.94 3.28 -9.41
CA GLY A 344 11.93 1.83 -9.44
C GLY A 344 12.28 1.37 -10.84
N THR A 345 11.96 0.12 -11.15
CA THR A 345 11.95 -0.40 -12.51
C THR A 345 10.53 -0.77 -12.88
N ASP A 346 9.87 0.16 -13.54
CA ASP A 346 8.45 0.08 -13.82
C ASP A 346 8.15 -0.37 -15.24
N TYR A 347 7.05 -1.13 -15.37
CA TYR A 347 6.59 -1.67 -16.65
C TYR A 347 5.25 -1.07 -17.04
N ALA A 348 5.14 -0.53 -18.26
CA ALA A 348 3.85 -0.38 -18.92
C ALA A 348 3.58 -1.61 -19.79
N VAL A 349 2.43 -2.25 -19.59
CA VAL A 349 2.05 -3.52 -20.18
C VAL A 349 0.97 -3.32 -21.24
N PHE A 350 1.25 -3.81 -22.44
CA PHE A 350 0.38 -3.82 -23.60
C PHE A 350 0.14 -5.27 -24.04
N TYR A 351 -1.12 -5.65 -24.21
CA TYR A 351 -1.51 -7.03 -24.52
C TYR A 351 -1.52 -7.36 -26.02
N ARG A 352 -1.05 -6.43 -26.85
CA ARG A 352 -0.90 -6.57 -28.32
C ARG A 352 0.57 -6.49 -28.73
N ASN A 353 0.84 -6.83 -29.98
CA ASN A 353 2.21 -6.85 -30.52
C ASN A 353 2.78 -5.43 -30.60
N ARG A 354 4.11 -5.27 -30.48
CA ARG A 354 4.77 -3.97 -30.60
C ARG A 354 4.42 -3.24 -31.89
N SER A 355 4.22 -3.98 -32.99
CA SER A 355 3.87 -3.42 -34.30
C SER A 355 2.49 -2.73 -34.35
N ASP A 356 1.63 -2.98 -33.36
CA ASP A 356 0.34 -2.30 -33.20
C ASP A 356 0.47 -0.88 -32.63
N PHE A 357 1.66 -0.48 -32.18
CA PHE A 357 1.87 0.79 -31.49
C PHE A 357 2.90 1.69 -32.16
N THR A 358 2.80 2.99 -31.90
CA THR A 358 3.84 3.97 -32.15
C THR A 358 4.32 4.54 -30.82
N VAL A 359 5.62 4.41 -30.54
CA VAL A 359 6.25 4.90 -29.30
C VAL A 359 7.07 6.13 -29.65
N THR A 360 6.77 7.25 -28.99
CA THR A 360 7.51 8.51 -29.10
C THR A 360 8.05 8.88 -27.74
N ARG A 361 9.32 9.30 -27.65
CA ARG A 361 9.96 9.67 -26.38
C ARG A 361 10.51 11.09 -26.44
N ASN A 362 10.40 11.81 -25.34
CA ASN A 362 11.03 13.11 -25.12
C ASN A 362 11.57 13.19 -23.68
N THR A 363 12.05 14.36 -23.26
CA THR A 363 12.62 14.56 -21.92
C THR A 363 11.60 14.50 -20.79
N ALA A 364 10.31 14.69 -21.09
CA ALA A 364 9.22 14.64 -20.11
C ALA A 364 8.61 13.24 -19.93
N GLY A 365 8.82 12.33 -20.90
CA GLY A 365 8.26 10.99 -20.85
C GLY A 365 8.14 10.33 -22.23
N MET A 366 7.25 9.35 -22.31
CA MET A 366 6.89 8.62 -23.53
C MET A 366 5.41 8.80 -23.85
N THR A 367 5.07 8.76 -25.13
CA THR A 367 3.70 8.60 -25.60
C THR A 367 3.61 7.31 -26.39
N VAL A 368 2.67 6.44 -26.05
CA VAL A 368 2.41 5.19 -26.76
C VAL A 368 1.04 5.28 -27.41
N ASN A 369 0.99 5.30 -28.74
CA ASN A 369 -0.24 5.41 -29.50
C ASN A 369 -0.61 4.07 -30.11
N ALA A 370 -1.79 3.55 -29.80
CA ALA A 370 -2.36 2.41 -30.50
C ALA A 370 -2.74 2.80 -31.94
N ARG A 371 -2.40 1.97 -32.92
CA ARG A 371 -2.71 2.21 -34.35
C ARG A 371 -4.16 1.88 -34.72
N ALA A 372 -4.84 1.13 -33.86
CA ALA A 372 -6.22 0.68 -34.01
C ALA A 372 -6.77 0.23 -32.66
N GLY A 373 -8.09 0.10 -32.54
CA GLY A 373 -8.75 -0.34 -31.31
C GLY A 373 -9.02 0.80 -30.33
N ASN A 374 -9.36 0.43 -29.09
CA ASN A 374 -9.83 1.36 -28.07
C ASN A 374 -8.76 1.70 -27.01
N GLU A 375 -7.54 1.17 -27.13
CA GLU A 375 -6.38 1.47 -26.24
C GLU A 375 -5.86 2.90 -26.39
N GLY A 376 -6.34 3.66 -27.38
CA GLY A 376 -6.06 5.09 -27.51
C GLY A 376 -4.58 5.49 -27.47
N SER A 377 -4.27 6.53 -26.71
CA SER A 377 -2.96 7.19 -26.63
C SER A 377 -2.56 7.45 -25.19
N ASP A 378 -1.57 6.70 -24.71
CA ASP A 378 -1.10 6.77 -23.34
C ASP A 378 0.10 7.71 -23.19
N SER A 379 0.09 8.48 -22.11
CA SER A 379 1.21 9.31 -21.66
C SER A 379 1.89 8.64 -20.48
N LEU A 380 3.18 8.31 -20.63
CA LEU A 380 3.95 7.56 -19.65
C LEU A 380 5.11 8.41 -19.13
N SER A 381 5.31 8.47 -17.83
CA SER A 381 6.49 9.08 -17.19
C SER A 381 7.01 8.19 -16.07
N GLY A 382 8.32 8.22 -15.81
CA GLY A 382 8.95 7.30 -14.84
C GLY A 382 8.64 5.82 -15.15
N ILE A 383 8.62 5.44 -16.43
CA ILE A 383 8.47 4.05 -16.87
C ILE A 383 9.77 3.64 -17.54
N GLU A 384 10.42 2.62 -16.99
CA GLU A 384 11.69 2.12 -17.51
C GLU A 384 11.47 1.17 -18.68
N ARG A 385 10.36 0.42 -18.70
CA ARG A 385 10.18 -0.69 -19.65
C ARG A 385 8.76 -0.77 -20.20
N LEU A 386 8.66 -1.12 -21.48
CA LEU A 386 7.39 -1.43 -22.14
C LEU A 386 7.36 -2.93 -22.45
N LYS A 387 6.31 -3.60 -22.01
CA LYS A 387 6.04 -5.02 -22.31
C LYS A 387 4.93 -5.08 -23.36
N PHE A 388 5.22 -5.70 -24.50
CA PHE A 388 4.24 -6.04 -25.53
C PHE A 388 4.01 -7.56 -25.53
N GLN A 389 3.04 -8.01 -26.32
CA GLN A 389 2.75 -9.44 -26.46
C GLN A 389 3.94 -10.24 -27.04
N ASP A 390 4.72 -9.65 -27.95
CA ASP A 390 5.78 -10.30 -28.72
C ASP A 390 7.20 -9.96 -28.25
N GLN A 391 7.40 -8.84 -27.55
CA GLN A 391 8.72 -8.37 -27.11
C GLN A 391 8.65 -7.25 -26.07
N TYR A 392 9.82 -6.80 -25.63
CA TYR A 392 10.00 -5.71 -24.68
C TYR A 392 10.86 -4.59 -25.26
N LEU A 393 10.66 -3.38 -24.75
CA LEU A 393 11.58 -2.26 -24.92
C LEU A 393 12.04 -1.75 -23.55
N ALA A 394 13.34 -1.68 -23.33
CA ALA A 394 13.93 -1.11 -22.12
C ALA A 394 14.57 0.27 -22.37
N PHE A 395 14.32 1.20 -21.45
CA PHE A 395 14.77 2.60 -21.50
C PHE A 395 15.65 2.98 -20.29
N ASP A 396 15.85 2.07 -19.33
CA ASP A 396 16.76 2.20 -18.20
C ASP A 396 18.24 2.10 -18.66
N THR A 397 18.70 3.11 -19.40
CA THR A 397 20.05 3.13 -19.98
C THR A 397 21.15 3.15 -18.93
N GLU A 398 20.89 3.64 -17.72
CA GLU A 398 21.84 3.56 -16.60
C GLU A 398 21.54 2.41 -15.63
N GLY A 399 20.32 1.84 -15.71
CA GLY A 399 19.89 0.72 -14.90
C GLY A 399 20.33 -0.64 -15.46
N THR A 400 19.68 -1.69 -14.99
CA THR A 400 20.00 -3.08 -15.31
C THR A 400 20.05 -3.34 -16.81
N ALA A 401 19.10 -2.83 -17.60
CA ALA A 401 19.07 -3.09 -19.03
C ALA A 401 20.26 -2.47 -19.77
N GLY A 402 20.60 -1.22 -19.42
CA GLY A 402 21.78 -0.57 -19.97
C GLY A 402 23.07 -1.27 -19.57
N GLN A 403 23.19 -1.70 -18.31
CA GLN A 403 24.34 -2.46 -17.83
C GLN A 403 24.51 -3.80 -18.57
N ALA A 404 23.42 -4.56 -18.72
CA ALA A 404 23.42 -5.82 -19.48
C ALA A 404 23.86 -5.59 -20.92
N TYR A 405 23.29 -4.58 -21.59
CA TYR A 405 23.61 -4.26 -22.98
C TYR A 405 25.08 -3.88 -23.15
N ARG A 406 25.60 -3.00 -22.30
CA ARG A 406 27.01 -2.56 -22.35
C ARG A 406 27.98 -3.69 -22.08
N LEU A 407 27.70 -4.54 -21.09
CA LEU A 407 28.57 -5.67 -20.77
C LEU A 407 28.59 -6.69 -21.92
N TYR A 408 27.44 -6.96 -22.51
CA TYR A 408 27.32 -7.86 -23.66
C TYR A 408 28.07 -7.31 -24.87
N GLN A 409 27.92 -6.02 -25.19
CA GLN A 409 28.73 -5.40 -26.25
C GLN A 409 30.22 -5.45 -25.91
N ALA A 410 30.62 -5.16 -24.66
CA ALA A 410 32.03 -5.14 -24.28
C ALA A 410 32.66 -6.54 -24.37
N ALA A 411 31.91 -7.59 -24.04
CA ALA A 411 32.40 -8.95 -24.04
C ALA A 411 32.42 -9.63 -25.42
N PHE A 412 31.56 -9.20 -26.35
CA PHE A 412 31.38 -9.90 -27.62
C PHE A 412 31.57 -9.01 -28.85
N ASP A 413 31.63 -7.68 -28.66
CA ASP A 413 31.78 -6.66 -29.70
C ASP A 413 30.76 -6.82 -30.83
N ARG A 414 29.50 -6.95 -30.40
CA ARG A 414 28.34 -6.98 -31.28
C ARG A 414 27.11 -6.52 -30.52
N LYS A 415 26.06 -6.16 -31.26
CA LYS A 415 24.73 -5.98 -30.67
C LYS A 415 24.31 -7.28 -29.96
N PRO A 416 23.78 -7.20 -28.73
CA PRO A 416 23.18 -8.36 -28.07
C PRO A 416 22.04 -8.94 -28.90
N ASP A 417 21.90 -10.26 -28.92
CA ASP A 417 20.67 -10.87 -29.42
C ASP A 417 19.53 -10.69 -28.39
N ASN A 418 18.29 -10.60 -28.86
CA ASN A 418 17.16 -10.20 -28.02
C ASN A 418 16.91 -11.16 -26.86
N GLY A 419 17.07 -12.48 -27.07
CA GLY A 419 16.85 -13.49 -26.02
C GLY A 419 17.99 -13.54 -25.00
N GLY A 420 19.23 -13.43 -25.46
CA GLY A 420 20.41 -13.33 -24.60
C GLY A 420 20.35 -12.07 -23.74
N LEU A 421 20.02 -10.92 -24.33
CA LEU A 421 19.85 -9.68 -23.58
C LEU A 421 18.75 -9.82 -22.51
N GLY A 422 17.58 -10.35 -22.87
CA GLY A 422 16.48 -10.57 -21.92
C GLY A 422 16.86 -11.50 -20.77
N SER A 423 17.64 -12.55 -21.04
CA SER A 423 18.14 -13.45 -20.01
C SER A 423 19.04 -12.73 -18.99
N TRP A 424 19.94 -11.86 -19.46
CA TRP A 424 20.84 -11.10 -18.58
C TRP A 424 20.13 -9.99 -17.83
N ILE A 425 19.17 -9.31 -18.46
CA ILE A 425 18.30 -8.34 -17.80
C ILE A 425 17.56 -9.01 -16.64
N GLY A 426 16.84 -10.09 -16.91
CA GLY A 426 16.07 -10.80 -15.89
C GLY A 426 16.94 -11.37 -14.76
N TRP A 427 18.15 -11.83 -15.06
CA TRP A 427 19.09 -12.28 -14.04
C TRP A 427 19.58 -11.14 -13.14
N LEU A 428 19.89 -9.97 -13.70
CA LEU A 428 20.33 -8.80 -12.95
C LEU A 428 19.18 -8.15 -12.16
N ASP A 429 17.95 -8.15 -12.68
CA ASP A 429 16.78 -7.61 -11.97
C ASP A 429 16.46 -8.39 -10.68
N GLN A 430 16.89 -9.66 -10.59
CA GLN A 430 16.83 -10.45 -9.35
C GLN A 430 17.88 -10.04 -8.30
N GLY A 431 18.63 -8.95 -8.54
CA GLY A 431 19.64 -8.42 -7.64
C GLY A 431 21.01 -9.10 -7.74
N ASN A 432 21.21 -9.95 -8.75
CA ASN A 432 22.52 -10.58 -8.96
C ASN A 432 23.56 -9.55 -9.45
N ALA A 433 24.83 -9.76 -9.10
CA ALA A 433 25.86 -8.78 -9.38
C ALA A 433 26.31 -8.79 -10.86
N LEU A 434 26.38 -7.61 -11.49
CA LEU A 434 26.93 -7.43 -12.84
C LEU A 434 28.33 -8.05 -13.02
N ARG A 435 29.11 -8.07 -11.94
CA ARG A 435 30.43 -8.70 -11.89
C ARG A 435 30.40 -10.20 -12.17
N ASP A 436 29.41 -10.93 -11.67
CA ASP A 436 29.37 -12.38 -11.89
C ASP A 436 28.92 -12.70 -13.31
N ALA A 437 28.08 -11.86 -13.93
CA ALA A 437 27.83 -11.91 -15.38
C ALA A 437 29.14 -11.70 -16.18
N ALA A 438 29.94 -10.70 -15.82
CA ALA A 438 31.22 -10.44 -16.49
C ALA A 438 32.22 -11.59 -16.31
N ALA A 439 32.24 -12.22 -15.13
CA ALA A 439 33.04 -13.42 -14.88
C ALA A 439 32.56 -14.61 -15.73
N PHE A 440 31.25 -14.81 -15.84
CA PHE A 440 30.66 -15.86 -16.67
C PHE A 440 31.00 -15.67 -18.15
N PHE A 441 30.89 -14.44 -18.68
CA PHE A 441 31.10 -14.16 -20.11
C PHE A 441 32.50 -14.59 -20.55
N GLN A 442 33.51 -14.39 -19.70
CA GLN A 442 34.89 -14.80 -19.95
C GLN A 442 35.10 -16.30 -20.12
N THR A 443 34.19 -17.11 -19.59
CA THR A 443 34.25 -18.57 -19.72
C THR A 443 33.62 -19.06 -21.03
N THR A 444 32.90 -18.20 -21.74
CA THR A 444 32.21 -18.59 -22.97
C THR A 444 33.20 -18.74 -24.14
N PRO A 445 32.93 -19.68 -25.07
CA PRO A 445 33.78 -19.86 -26.26
C PRO A 445 33.93 -18.60 -27.11
N GLU A 446 32.88 -17.78 -27.21
CA GLU A 446 32.89 -16.54 -27.99
C GLU A 446 33.88 -15.52 -27.39
N PHE A 447 33.84 -15.31 -26.07
CA PHE A 447 34.80 -14.43 -25.41
C PHE A 447 36.23 -14.95 -25.55
N ILE A 448 36.44 -16.25 -25.32
CA ILE A 448 37.78 -16.87 -25.44
C ILE A 448 38.32 -16.73 -26.86
N SER A 449 37.47 -16.86 -27.89
CA SER A 449 37.89 -16.66 -29.28
C SER A 449 38.33 -15.22 -29.54
N LYS A 450 37.75 -14.23 -28.85
CA LYS A 450 37.99 -12.81 -29.09
C LYS A 450 39.13 -12.23 -28.27
N TYR A 451 39.28 -12.68 -27.02
CA TYR A 451 40.24 -12.16 -26.05
C TYR A 451 41.35 -13.14 -25.68
N GLY A 452 41.17 -14.43 -25.97
CA GLY A 452 42.08 -15.50 -25.59
C GLY A 452 41.96 -15.92 -24.12
N SER A 453 42.16 -17.20 -23.83
CA SER A 453 42.05 -17.74 -22.46
C SER A 453 43.24 -17.34 -21.57
N ASN A 454 44.47 -17.33 -22.11
CA ASN A 454 45.71 -17.10 -21.36
C ASN A 454 46.66 -16.11 -22.04
N VAL A 455 46.14 -15.00 -22.53
CA VAL A 455 46.97 -13.95 -23.15
C VAL A 455 47.74 -13.12 -22.11
N PRO A 456 48.88 -12.50 -22.45
CA PRO A 456 49.55 -11.54 -21.56
C PRO A 456 48.63 -10.39 -21.15
N VAL A 457 48.86 -9.82 -19.96
CA VAL A 457 48.07 -8.70 -19.40
C VAL A 457 47.96 -7.52 -20.38
N SER A 458 49.08 -7.10 -20.98
CA SER A 458 49.10 -6.03 -21.98
C SER A 458 48.29 -6.38 -23.23
N SER A 459 48.38 -7.61 -23.72
CA SER A 459 47.59 -8.07 -24.87
C SER A 459 46.09 -8.06 -24.56
N PHE A 460 45.68 -8.51 -23.37
CA PHE A 460 44.28 -8.47 -22.95
C PHE A 460 43.73 -7.04 -22.91
N VAL A 461 44.44 -6.10 -22.28
CA VAL A 461 44.04 -4.69 -22.22
C VAL A 461 43.97 -4.08 -23.62
N THR A 462 44.95 -4.32 -24.48
CA THR A 462 44.91 -3.85 -25.87
C THR A 462 43.67 -4.37 -26.62
N LEU A 463 43.31 -5.64 -26.44
CA LEU A 463 42.11 -6.22 -27.05
C LEU A 463 40.83 -5.55 -26.53
N LEU A 464 40.74 -5.22 -25.24
CA LEU A 464 39.59 -4.46 -24.70
C LEU A 464 39.47 -3.06 -25.31
N TYR A 465 40.57 -2.33 -25.47
CA TYR A 465 40.54 -1.04 -26.18
C TYR A 465 40.04 -1.16 -27.62
N GLN A 466 40.48 -2.20 -28.33
CA GLN A 466 40.11 -2.42 -29.73
C GLN A 466 38.66 -2.87 -29.89
N ASN A 467 38.19 -3.75 -29.02
CA ASN A 467 36.89 -4.41 -29.14
C ASN A 467 35.76 -3.64 -28.44
N VAL A 468 36.06 -2.85 -27.40
CA VAL A 468 35.05 -2.09 -26.65
C VAL A 468 35.03 -0.64 -27.09
N LEU A 469 36.20 0.00 -27.16
CA LEU A 469 36.33 1.44 -27.43
C LEU A 469 36.73 1.75 -28.89
N HIS A 470 36.97 0.73 -29.70
CA HIS A 470 37.35 0.84 -31.12
C HIS A 470 38.54 1.77 -31.39
N ARG A 471 39.51 1.80 -30.47
CA ARG A 471 40.74 2.59 -30.60
C ARG A 471 41.95 1.88 -30.00
N ALA A 472 43.13 2.44 -30.23
CA ALA A 472 44.34 1.99 -29.54
C ALA A 472 44.36 2.49 -28.09
N PRO A 473 45.00 1.75 -27.16
CA PRO A 473 45.24 2.24 -25.81
C PRO A 473 46.12 3.49 -25.85
N ASP A 474 45.75 4.51 -25.07
CA ASP A 474 46.66 5.60 -24.74
C ASP A 474 47.64 5.16 -23.63
N ALA A 475 48.79 5.83 -23.53
CA ALA A 475 49.86 5.42 -22.63
C ALA A 475 49.42 5.42 -21.14
N GLY A 476 48.59 6.38 -20.74
CA GLY A 476 48.09 6.49 -19.37
C GLY A 476 47.13 5.36 -19.03
N GLY A 477 46.10 5.17 -19.85
CA GLY A 477 45.12 4.11 -19.69
C GLY A 477 45.73 2.71 -19.72
N MET A 478 46.66 2.46 -20.66
CA MET A 478 47.41 1.20 -20.71
C MET A 478 48.14 0.91 -19.41
N SER A 479 48.87 1.91 -18.89
CA SER A 479 49.64 1.79 -17.64
C SER A 479 48.72 1.47 -16.46
N THR A 480 47.60 2.19 -16.34
CA THR A 480 46.62 2.01 -15.27
C THR A 480 46.03 0.60 -15.29
N TRP A 481 45.46 0.18 -16.41
CA TRP A 481 44.77 -1.11 -16.52
C TRP A 481 45.72 -2.31 -16.34
N THR A 482 46.92 -2.23 -16.91
CA THR A 482 47.92 -3.29 -16.74
C THR A 482 48.47 -3.36 -15.32
N THR A 483 48.56 -2.23 -14.60
CA THR A 483 48.98 -2.20 -13.20
C THR A 483 47.95 -2.86 -12.28
N VAL A 484 46.67 -2.49 -12.38
CA VAL A 484 45.62 -3.05 -11.50
C VAL A 484 45.41 -4.55 -11.75
N LEU A 485 45.56 -4.99 -13.01
CA LEU A 485 45.46 -6.41 -13.37
C LEU A 485 46.73 -7.19 -13.00
N GLY A 486 47.91 -6.62 -13.23
CA GLY A 486 49.20 -7.27 -12.93
C GLY A 486 49.53 -7.37 -11.44
N SER A 487 48.96 -6.48 -10.62
CA SER A 487 49.05 -6.52 -9.15
C SER A 487 47.99 -7.40 -8.49
N ASN A 488 47.13 -8.07 -9.27
CA ASN A 488 45.96 -8.84 -8.81
C ASN A 488 44.99 -8.03 -7.92
N GLN A 489 45.01 -6.70 -8.00
CA GLN A 489 44.00 -5.88 -7.34
C GLN A 489 42.64 -6.08 -7.99
N TRP A 490 42.63 -6.17 -9.33
CA TRP A 490 41.44 -6.37 -10.14
C TRP A 490 41.59 -7.66 -10.95
N SER A 491 40.54 -8.45 -11.03
CA SER A 491 40.46 -9.59 -11.95
C SER A 491 40.22 -9.10 -13.39
N ARG A 492 40.35 -10.00 -14.38
CA ARG A 492 39.95 -9.69 -15.75
C ARG A 492 38.46 -9.33 -15.87
N ALA A 493 37.60 -9.87 -14.99
CA ALA A 493 36.19 -9.47 -14.91
C ALA A 493 36.03 -8.02 -14.47
N ASP A 494 36.77 -7.62 -13.44
CA ASP A 494 36.74 -6.24 -12.94
C ASP A 494 37.24 -5.26 -14.00
N VAL A 495 38.27 -5.63 -14.78
CA VAL A 495 38.76 -4.82 -15.90
C VAL A 495 37.73 -4.76 -17.03
N LEU A 496 37.11 -5.89 -17.43
CA LEU A 496 36.04 -5.89 -18.45
C LEU A 496 34.88 -4.98 -18.04
N LEU A 497 34.44 -5.05 -16.78
CA LEU A 497 33.44 -4.13 -16.23
C LEU A 497 33.89 -2.67 -16.28
N GLY A 498 35.15 -2.41 -15.93
CA GLY A 498 35.72 -1.06 -16.01
C GLY A 498 35.66 -0.46 -17.41
N PHE A 499 35.84 -1.27 -18.45
CA PHE A 499 35.63 -0.85 -19.84
C PHE A 499 34.16 -0.70 -20.19
N SER A 500 33.32 -1.69 -19.85
CA SER A 500 31.87 -1.68 -20.08
C SER A 500 31.21 -0.42 -19.51
N GLU A 501 31.52 -0.08 -18.26
CA GLU A 501 30.91 1.03 -17.53
C GLU A 501 31.71 2.33 -17.60
N SER A 502 32.75 2.38 -18.43
CA SER A 502 33.51 3.61 -18.66
C SER A 502 32.62 4.70 -19.27
N ALA A 503 32.90 5.96 -18.93
CA ALA A 503 32.19 7.10 -19.50
C ALA A 503 32.29 7.14 -21.04
N GLU A 504 33.42 6.69 -21.60
CA GLU A 504 33.65 6.60 -23.04
C GLU A 504 32.72 5.56 -23.69
N ASN A 505 32.61 4.36 -23.12
CA ASN A 505 31.71 3.32 -23.66
C ASN A 505 30.24 3.69 -23.50
N LYS A 506 29.85 4.27 -22.35
CA LYS A 506 28.48 4.78 -22.14
C LYS A 506 28.12 5.84 -23.19
N ALA A 507 29.02 6.79 -23.46
CA ALA A 507 28.81 7.80 -24.49
C ALA A 507 28.76 7.21 -25.91
N ALA A 508 29.53 6.16 -26.20
CA ALA A 508 29.49 5.48 -27.49
C ALA A 508 28.17 4.73 -27.75
N LEU A 509 27.57 4.15 -26.69
CA LEU A 509 26.39 3.30 -26.81
C LEU A 509 25.07 4.02 -26.56
N ILE A 510 25.06 5.23 -25.98
CA ILE A 510 23.80 5.93 -25.66
C ILE A 510 22.92 6.13 -26.90
N GLY A 511 23.51 6.40 -28.06
CA GLY A 511 22.78 6.63 -29.31
C GLY A 511 21.96 5.43 -29.79
N VAL A 512 22.35 4.20 -29.44
CA VAL A 512 21.64 2.97 -29.80
C VAL A 512 20.72 2.46 -28.68
N MET A 513 20.95 2.85 -27.42
CA MET A 513 20.15 2.41 -26.28
C MET A 513 18.97 3.34 -25.95
N GLN A 514 19.15 4.66 -26.09
CA GLN A 514 18.18 5.65 -25.57
C GLN A 514 16.79 5.63 -26.24
N ASN A 515 16.67 4.99 -27.40
CA ASN A 515 15.42 4.84 -28.16
C ASN A 515 14.68 3.53 -27.85
N GLY A 516 15.15 2.76 -26.87
CA GLY A 516 14.57 1.48 -26.47
C GLY A 516 15.47 0.32 -26.91
N MET A 517 15.96 -0.44 -25.94
CA MET A 517 16.67 -1.70 -26.15
C MET A 517 15.65 -2.83 -26.30
N GLU A 518 15.58 -3.42 -27.49
CA GLU A 518 14.69 -4.55 -27.78
C GLU A 518 15.21 -5.85 -27.14
N PHE A 519 14.33 -6.59 -26.46
CA PHE A 519 14.65 -7.91 -25.91
C PHE A 519 13.41 -8.81 -25.81
N THR A 520 13.64 -10.10 -25.57
CA THR A 520 12.61 -11.15 -25.37
C THR A 520 12.97 -12.00 -24.17
N VAL A 521 11.98 -12.49 -23.42
CA VAL A 521 12.15 -13.36 -22.25
C VAL A 521 11.62 -14.76 -22.49
#